data_AF-A0A7Y2H206-F1
#
_entry.id   AF-A0A7Y2H206-F1
#
_cell.length_a   1.000
_cell.length_b   1.000
_cell.length_c   1.000
_cell.angle_alpha   90.00
_cell.angle_beta   90.00
_cell.angle_gamma   90.00
#
_symmetry.space_group_name_H-M   'P 1'
#
loop_
_entity.id
_entity.type
_entity.pdbx_description
1 polymer ?
#
loop_
_entity_poly.entity_id
_entity_poly.type
_entity_poly.pdbx_seq_one_letter_code
_entity_poly.pdbx_strand_id
1 'polypeptide(L)'
;SNTSGTVAIEDSDLHATATSGHVGVHLDSNAGLLTLKRVNVYGEGSSNMKGVLIESDALMKGVMVRDFDGTLGAGFYFDLADSNDVPEVTTDVSGSTTYSRVYDCYNGMSFQSHSRPKVRSTRVDSTSNAFDVGITAAPNLGLSGDAGNNDVSNATLKFVKAKSRLAGYPSIDAVKNYWGTTNTTTIAAKMTSHAVWQPILTTDPISSLSRPGLEIEQTTTRAFTRAPYPNPFSGSVHIEFGVPNTRETVDIRVFDISGRLIQEYAPRGVSGIQRWTWDGTDMDGRDVAAGVYYYRVTIGSDLQETHKVVLVK
;
A
#
# COMPACT_ATOMS: atom_id res chain seq x y z
N SER A 1 17.99 4.23 -14.27
CA SER A 1 19.32 4.83 -14.48
C SER A 1 19.26 6.11 -15.31
N ASN A 2 19.25 7.26 -14.63
CA ASN A 2 19.56 8.57 -15.21
C ASN A 2 20.70 9.15 -14.37
N THR A 3 21.90 9.23 -14.94
CA THR A 3 23.14 9.44 -14.19
C THR A 3 23.48 10.92 -13.96
N SER A 4 22.62 11.87 -14.37
CA SER A 4 22.94 13.30 -14.24
C SER A 4 21.75 14.27 -14.20
N GLY A 5 20.53 13.81 -13.90
CA GLY A 5 19.35 14.69 -13.91
C GLY A 5 18.27 14.32 -12.90
N THR A 6 17.42 15.28 -12.56
CA THR A 6 16.20 15.04 -11.78
C THR A 6 15.19 14.27 -12.64
N VAL A 7 14.69 13.15 -12.13
CA VAL A 7 13.59 12.39 -12.75
C VAL A 7 12.33 12.64 -11.93
N ALA A 8 11.18 12.74 -12.58
CA ALA A 8 9.89 12.85 -11.89
C ALA A 8 8.92 11.79 -12.43
N ILE A 9 8.21 11.12 -11.53
CA ILE A 9 7.01 10.33 -11.84
C ILE A 9 5.86 11.02 -11.13
N GLU A 10 4.84 11.39 -11.89
CA GLU A 10 3.69 12.13 -11.38
C GLU A 10 2.38 11.44 -11.78
N ASP A 11 1.35 11.54 -10.94
CA ASP A 11 -0.04 11.18 -11.27
C ASP A 11 -0.20 9.80 -11.92
N SER A 12 0.41 8.77 -11.31
CA SER A 12 0.54 7.44 -11.90
C SER A 12 0.14 6.33 -10.93
N ASP A 13 -0.48 5.26 -11.46
CA ASP A 13 -0.75 4.00 -10.77
C ASP A 13 0.25 2.92 -11.23
N LEU A 14 0.97 2.32 -10.29
CA LEU A 14 2.03 1.34 -10.54
C LEU A 14 1.72 0.03 -9.82
N HIS A 15 1.57 -1.06 -10.58
CA HIS A 15 1.26 -2.39 -10.06
C HIS A 15 2.50 -3.31 -10.07
N ALA A 16 2.87 -3.85 -8.92
CA ALA A 16 3.94 -4.84 -8.76
C ALA A 16 3.37 -6.28 -8.68
N THR A 17 3.37 -7.00 -9.81
CA THR A 17 2.64 -8.28 -9.99
C THR A 17 3.51 -9.55 -9.91
N ALA A 18 4.52 -9.64 -9.04
CA ALA A 18 5.50 -10.74 -9.12
C ALA A 18 5.68 -11.55 -7.82
N THR A 19 6.12 -12.82 -7.97
CA THR A 19 6.04 -13.86 -6.93
C THR A 19 7.21 -13.94 -5.94
N SER A 20 8.25 -13.13 -6.05
CA SER A 20 9.21 -12.83 -4.95
C SER A 20 10.29 -11.83 -5.39
N GLY A 21 10.77 -10.99 -4.48
CA GLY A 21 12.01 -10.19 -4.67
C GLY A 21 11.94 -9.00 -5.63
N HIS A 22 10.78 -8.74 -6.22
CA HIS A 22 10.59 -7.60 -7.12
C HIS A 22 10.21 -6.32 -6.38
N VAL A 23 10.46 -5.20 -7.06
CA VAL A 23 10.24 -3.85 -6.58
C VAL A 23 9.26 -3.14 -7.52
N GLY A 24 8.26 -2.43 -6.98
CA GLY A 24 7.38 -1.59 -7.80
C GLY A 24 8.12 -0.41 -8.44
N VAL A 25 8.84 0.36 -7.63
CA VAL A 25 9.71 1.47 -8.06
C VAL A 25 11.10 1.30 -7.46
N HIS A 26 12.14 1.22 -8.29
CA HIS A 26 13.53 1.08 -7.83
C HIS A 26 14.38 2.28 -8.25
N LEU A 27 14.96 2.96 -7.26
CA LEU A 27 15.96 3.99 -7.42
C LEU A 27 17.32 3.37 -7.12
N ASP A 28 18.11 3.17 -8.18
CA ASP A 28 19.47 2.68 -8.06
C ASP A 28 20.41 3.71 -7.43
N SER A 29 21.51 3.25 -6.84
CA SER A 29 22.51 4.09 -6.16
C SER A 29 23.28 5.06 -7.08
N ASN A 30 23.11 4.96 -8.40
CA ASN A 30 23.70 5.89 -9.38
C ASN A 30 22.68 6.90 -9.92
N ALA A 31 21.43 6.86 -9.45
CA ALA A 31 20.39 7.78 -9.86
C ALA A 31 20.62 9.18 -9.25
N GLY A 32 20.36 10.22 -10.04
CA GLY A 32 20.11 11.56 -9.50
C GLY A 32 18.81 11.63 -8.68
N LEU A 33 18.44 12.82 -8.22
CA LEU A 33 17.21 13.02 -7.44
C LEU A 33 15.96 12.51 -8.18
N LEU A 34 15.25 11.55 -7.60
CA LEU A 34 13.89 11.19 -8.06
C LEU A 34 12.85 11.98 -7.28
N THR A 35 11.87 12.53 -7.99
CA THR A 35 10.63 13.02 -7.37
C THR A 35 9.46 12.08 -7.70
N LEU A 36 8.76 11.60 -6.68
CA LEU A 36 7.47 10.92 -6.83
C LEU A 36 6.38 11.87 -6.35
N LYS A 37 5.38 12.15 -7.18
CA LYS A 37 4.31 13.10 -6.85
C LYS A 37 2.94 12.53 -7.17
N ARG A 38 2.08 12.31 -6.16
CA ARG A 38 0.74 11.74 -6.37
C ARG A 38 0.78 10.41 -7.13
N VAL A 39 1.73 9.56 -6.73
CA VAL A 39 1.93 8.22 -7.29
C VAL A 39 1.34 7.20 -6.34
N ASN A 40 0.64 6.21 -6.89
CA ASN A 40 0.13 5.06 -6.17
C ASN A 40 0.91 3.82 -6.59
N VAL A 41 1.42 3.08 -5.61
CA VAL A 41 2.18 1.84 -5.80
C VAL A 41 1.49 0.73 -5.03
N TYR A 42 1.07 -0.32 -5.71
CA TYR A 42 0.40 -1.45 -5.07
C TYR A 42 0.93 -2.77 -5.59
N GLY A 43 0.78 -3.84 -4.81
CA GLY A 43 1.27 -5.17 -5.16
C GLY A 43 0.33 -6.29 -4.75
N GLU A 44 0.81 -7.52 -4.83
CA GLU A 44 0.02 -8.73 -4.50
C GLU A 44 0.69 -9.56 -3.39
N GLY A 45 0.75 -9.01 -2.16
CA GLY A 45 0.95 -9.74 -0.90
C GLY A 45 2.12 -10.72 -0.81
N SER A 46 3.14 -10.54 -1.64
CA SER A 46 4.23 -11.49 -1.80
C SER A 46 5.36 -11.25 -0.80
N SER A 47 5.87 -12.33 -0.21
CA SER A 47 6.94 -12.26 0.79
C SER A 47 8.18 -11.58 0.22
N ASN A 48 8.80 -10.71 1.02
CA ASN A 48 10.00 -9.96 0.70
C ASN A 48 9.89 -8.96 -0.47
N MET A 49 8.69 -8.65 -0.98
CA MET A 49 8.54 -7.58 -1.99
C MET A 49 8.75 -6.19 -1.40
N LYS A 50 9.12 -5.24 -2.26
CA LYS A 50 9.28 -3.82 -1.89
C LYS A 50 8.40 -2.96 -2.80
N GLY A 51 7.59 -2.07 -2.24
CA GLY A 51 6.85 -1.12 -3.06
C GLY A 51 7.78 -0.14 -3.74
N VAL A 52 8.57 0.57 -2.94
CA VAL A 52 9.56 1.53 -3.40
C VAL A 52 10.91 1.24 -2.74
N LEU A 53 11.91 0.84 -3.55
CA LEU A 53 13.30 0.65 -3.13
C LEU A 53 14.11 1.90 -3.45
N ILE A 54 14.77 2.45 -2.43
CA ILE A 54 15.47 3.73 -2.48
C ILE A 54 16.93 3.53 -2.07
N GLU A 55 17.84 3.63 -3.04
CA GLU A 55 19.29 3.54 -2.83
C GLU A 55 20.04 4.87 -3.12
N SER A 56 19.31 5.94 -3.42
CA SER A 56 19.82 7.31 -3.66
C SER A 56 18.83 8.38 -3.15
N ASP A 57 19.13 9.67 -3.32
CA ASP A 57 18.28 10.78 -2.88
C ASP A 57 16.92 10.81 -3.60
N ALA A 58 15.86 11.07 -2.84
CA ALA A 58 14.49 11.02 -3.35
C ALA A 58 13.53 11.93 -2.59
N LEU A 59 12.59 12.52 -3.31
CA LEU A 59 11.53 13.36 -2.76
C LEU A 59 10.16 12.79 -3.11
N MET A 60 9.43 12.33 -2.10
CA MET A 60 8.11 11.70 -2.26
C MET A 60 7.05 12.62 -1.68
N LYS A 61 6.11 13.02 -2.53
CA LYS A 61 5.08 14.02 -2.24
C LYS A 61 3.70 13.45 -2.50
N GLY A 62 3.00 13.13 -1.41
CA GLY A 62 1.70 12.49 -1.50
C GLY A 62 1.77 11.18 -2.29
N VAL A 63 2.54 10.21 -1.79
CA VAL A 63 2.66 8.88 -2.41
C VAL A 63 1.83 7.88 -1.61
N MET A 64 1.11 7.00 -2.29
CA MET A 64 0.45 5.84 -1.69
C MET A 64 1.24 4.57 -1.97
N VAL A 65 1.45 3.75 -0.94
CA VAL A 65 2.03 2.42 -1.09
C VAL A 65 1.22 1.38 -0.31
N ARG A 66 0.77 0.30 -0.95
CA ARG A 66 -0.08 -0.71 -0.32
C ARG A 66 0.09 -2.14 -0.80
N ASP A 67 -0.48 -3.09 -0.06
CA ASP A 67 -0.58 -4.52 -0.38
C ASP A 67 0.77 -5.28 -0.44
N PHE A 68 1.74 -4.85 0.38
CA PHE A 68 3.02 -5.54 0.58
C PHE A 68 3.03 -6.31 1.92
N ASP A 69 1.92 -6.98 2.24
CA ASP A 69 1.63 -7.64 3.53
C ASP A 69 2.28 -9.02 3.71
N GLY A 70 2.84 -9.58 2.64
CA GLY A 70 3.65 -10.80 2.68
C GLY A 70 4.84 -10.69 3.65
N THR A 71 5.32 -11.82 4.17
CA THR A 71 6.37 -11.83 5.21
C THR A 71 7.63 -11.10 4.72
N LEU A 72 8.14 -10.13 5.49
CA LEU A 72 9.26 -9.23 5.12
C LEU A 72 8.98 -8.29 3.92
N GLY A 73 7.73 -8.22 3.46
CA GLY A 73 7.26 -7.20 2.53
C GLY A 73 7.42 -5.81 3.13
N ALA A 74 7.77 -4.82 2.30
CA ALA A 74 7.90 -3.44 2.73
C ALA A 74 7.22 -2.49 1.75
N GLY A 75 6.48 -1.51 2.26
CA GLY A 75 5.95 -0.43 1.42
C GLY A 75 7.11 0.41 0.87
N PHE A 76 7.80 1.14 1.75
CA PHE A 76 9.07 1.78 1.42
C PHE A 76 10.25 1.00 1.98
N TYR A 77 11.35 0.94 1.21
CA TYR A 77 12.59 0.32 1.62
C TYR A 77 13.77 1.22 1.27
N PHE A 78 14.46 1.71 2.28
CA PHE A 78 15.61 2.58 2.14
C PHE A 78 16.87 1.77 2.40
N ASP A 79 17.79 1.73 1.44
CA ASP A 79 19.07 1.03 1.54
C ASP A 79 20.19 1.92 0.99
N LEU A 80 20.62 2.88 1.81
CA LEU A 80 21.62 3.88 1.43
C LEU A 80 23.01 3.46 1.92
N ALA A 81 23.99 3.46 1.02
CA ALA A 81 25.31 2.90 1.28
C ALA A 81 26.13 3.73 2.31
N ASP A 82 26.18 5.06 2.17
CA ASP A 82 26.70 6.04 3.16
C ASP A 82 26.77 7.45 2.51
N SER A 83 25.64 7.96 2.03
CA SER A 83 25.60 9.22 1.26
C SER A 83 25.11 10.40 2.10
N ASN A 84 25.41 11.62 1.62
CA ASN A 84 24.78 12.87 2.07
C ASN A 84 23.29 12.94 1.69
N ASP A 85 22.73 11.87 1.10
CA ASP A 85 21.36 11.81 0.65
C ASP A 85 20.43 11.76 1.86
N VAL A 86 19.36 12.54 1.77
CA VAL A 86 18.37 12.63 2.84
C VAL A 86 16.99 12.51 2.20
N PRO A 87 16.59 11.31 1.73
CA PRO A 87 15.31 11.14 1.09
C PRO A 87 14.19 11.61 2.01
N GLU A 88 13.21 12.29 1.44
CA GLU A 88 12.11 12.87 2.20
C GLU A 88 10.76 12.36 1.68
N VAL A 89 10.00 11.74 2.58
CA VAL A 89 8.58 11.41 2.38
C VAL A 89 7.77 12.48 3.08
N THR A 90 6.95 13.20 2.32
CA THR A 90 6.24 14.38 2.81
C THR A 90 4.93 14.60 2.05
N THR A 91 4.23 15.69 2.37
CA THR A 91 3.07 16.16 1.60
C THR A 91 3.49 16.90 0.34
N ASP A 92 2.56 17.11 -0.58
CA ASP A 92 2.79 18.00 -1.73
C ASP A 92 2.85 19.47 -1.23
N VAL A 93 4.03 20.09 -1.19
CA VAL A 93 4.37 21.40 -0.56
C VAL A 93 3.34 22.55 -0.68
N SER A 94 3.37 23.42 0.35
CA SER A 94 2.68 24.73 0.57
C SER A 94 1.23 24.83 0.08
N GLY A 95 0.28 24.72 1.02
CA GLY A 95 -1.16 24.68 0.72
C GLY A 95 -1.71 23.27 0.49
N SER A 96 -0.90 22.25 0.79
CA SER A 96 -1.25 20.85 0.59
C SER A 96 -2.58 20.47 1.23
N THR A 97 -3.43 19.84 0.44
CA THR A 97 -4.58 19.09 0.93
C THR A 97 -4.27 17.61 1.11
N THR A 98 -3.05 17.12 0.82
CA THR A 98 -2.79 15.67 0.74
C THR A 98 -1.57 15.17 1.51
N TYR A 99 -1.68 14.06 2.23
CA TYR A 99 -0.60 13.38 2.99
C TYR A 99 0.07 12.27 2.17
N SER A 100 1.16 11.62 2.62
CA SER A 100 1.63 10.34 2.01
C SER A 100 1.10 9.15 2.83
N ARG A 101 0.72 8.03 2.22
CA ARG A 101 0.15 6.88 2.95
C ARG A 101 0.86 5.58 2.65
N VAL A 102 1.11 4.78 3.68
CA VAL A 102 1.63 3.42 3.57
C VAL A 102 0.77 2.49 4.40
N TYR A 103 0.16 1.48 3.78
CA TYR A 103 -0.76 0.61 4.49
C TYR A 103 -0.84 -0.81 3.94
N ASP A 104 -1.40 -1.74 4.71
CA ASP A 104 -1.51 -3.15 4.32
C ASP A 104 -0.14 -3.72 3.88
N CYS A 105 0.88 -3.46 4.71
CA CYS A 105 2.27 -3.88 4.49
C CYS A 105 2.83 -4.62 5.71
N TYR A 106 3.69 -5.61 5.52
CA TYR A 106 4.32 -6.28 6.67
C TYR A 106 5.21 -5.29 7.43
N ASN A 107 6.15 -4.66 6.76
CA ASN A 107 6.80 -3.45 7.24
C ASN A 107 6.23 -2.25 6.47
N GLY A 108 5.74 -1.21 7.15
CA GLY A 108 5.35 0.02 6.47
C GLY A 108 6.54 0.64 5.76
N MET A 109 7.53 1.05 6.54
CA MET A 109 8.79 1.57 6.01
C MET A 109 9.97 0.86 6.67
N SER A 110 10.87 0.34 5.84
CA SER A 110 12.09 -0.33 6.26
C SER A 110 13.29 0.56 5.97
N PHE A 111 14.09 0.85 7.00
CA PHE A 111 15.27 1.69 6.93
C PHE A 111 16.50 0.82 7.19
N GLN A 112 17.28 0.50 6.17
CA GLN A 112 18.48 -0.34 6.30
C GLN A 112 19.75 0.47 6.04
N SER A 113 20.89 -0.19 6.23
CA SER A 113 22.23 0.38 6.06
C SER A 113 22.34 1.75 6.74
N HIS A 114 22.93 2.76 6.11
CA HIS A 114 23.15 4.09 6.68
C HIS A 114 22.03 5.09 6.34
N SER A 115 20.82 4.59 6.08
CA SER A 115 19.72 5.45 5.65
C SER A 115 19.26 6.42 6.73
N ARG A 116 19.09 7.69 6.33
CA ARG A 116 18.67 8.80 7.20
C ARG A 116 17.48 9.59 6.62
N PRO A 117 16.42 8.94 6.13
CA PRO A 117 15.34 9.67 5.50
C PRO A 117 14.54 10.48 6.53
N LYS A 118 13.87 11.51 6.03
CA LYS A 118 12.86 12.26 6.77
C LYS A 118 11.48 11.75 6.39
N VAL A 119 10.67 11.44 7.39
CA VAL A 119 9.26 11.07 7.19
C VAL A 119 8.38 12.11 7.85
N ARG A 120 7.61 12.81 7.04
CA ARG A 120 6.77 13.94 7.44
C ARG A 120 5.37 13.75 6.90
N SER A 121 4.38 14.19 7.66
CA SER A 121 2.99 14.26 7.21
C SER A 121 2.55 13.00 6.47
N THR A 122 2.93 11.85 7.04
CA THR A 122 2.73 10.54 6.46
C THR A 122 1.86 9.72 7.40
N ARG A 123 0.90 9.00 6.83
CA ARG A 123 0.14 7.97 7.53
C ARG A 123 0.78 6.62 7.28
N VAL A 124 1.08 5.90 8.34
CA VAL A 124 1.49 4.49 8.27
C VAL A 124 0.52 3.66 9.11
N ASP A 125 -0.32 2.87 8.46
CA ASP A 125 -1.41 2.14 9.12
C ASP A 125 -1.59 0.70 8.63
N SER A 126 -2.27 -0.13 9.41
CA SER A 126 -2.54 -1.54 9.04
C SER A 126 -1.28 -2.33 8.65
N THR A 127 -0.23 -2.22 9.47
CA THR A 127 1.06 -2.90 9.23
C THR A 127 1.38 -3.93 10.30
N SER A 128 2.33 -4.85 10.05
CA SER A 128 2.90 -5.64 11.16
C SER A 128 3.87 -4.80 11.98
N ASN A 129 4.87 -4.20 11.33
CA ASN A 129 5.72 -3.16 11.92
C ASN A 129 5.54 -1.88 11.12
N ALA A 130 5.24 -0.75 11.76
CA ALA A 130 5.14 0.51 11.02
C ALA A 130 6.51 0.95 10.50
N PHE A 131 7.53 0.90 11.37
CA PHE A 131 8.91 1.21 11.03
C PHE A 131 9.85 0.06 11.45
N ASP A 132 10.58 -0.49 10.49
CA ASP A 132 11.65 -1.49 10.72
C ASP A 132 13.01 -0.82 10.49
N VAL A 133 13.76 -0.60 11.57
CA VAL A 133 15.01 0.15 11.57
C VAL A 133 16.21 -0.79 11.72
N GLY A 134 17.13 -0.68 10.77
CA GLY A 134 18.40 -1.38 10.74
C GLY A 134 19.35 -0.95 11.85
N ILE A 135 20.52 -1.60 11.87
CA ILE A 135 21.52 -1.44 12.94
C ILE A 135 22.11 -0.02 12.95
N THR A 136 22.41 0.52 11.76
CA THR A 136 23.07 1.82 11.56
C THR A 136 22.15 2.91 11.01
N ALA A 137 20.93 2.55 10.62
CA ALA A 137 19.95 3.49 10.08
C ALA A 137 19.45 4.46 11.17
N ALA A 138 19.28 5.73 10.82
CA ALA A 138 18.82 6.76 11.74
C ALA A 138 17.75 7.62 11.05
N PRO A 139 16.57 7.04 10.76
CA PRO A 139 15.49 7.80 10.17
C PRO A 139 15.02 8.88 11.14
N ASN A 140 14.68 10.03 10.58
CA ASN A 140 14.04 11.09 11.31
C ASN A 140 12.53 10.99 11.07
N LEU A 141 11.82 10.42 12.04
CA LEU A 141 10.36 10.24 12.03
C LEU A 141 9.64 11.42 12.72
N GLY A 142 10.37 12.42 13.22
CA GLY A 142 9.82 13.62 13.85
C GLY A 142 10.78 14.21 14.88
N LEU A 143 10.96 15.54 14.85
CA LEU A 143 11.80 16.30 15.79
C LEU A 143 10.98 17.35 16.56
N SER A 144 11.50 17.81 17.70
CA SER A 144 10.84 18.79 18.56
C SER A 144 10.58 20.14 17.89
N GLY A 145 11.39 20.53 16.90
CA GLY A 145 11.23 21.77 16.11
C GLY A 145 10.49 21.59 14.79
N ASP A 146 10.03 20.38 14.45
CA ASP A 146 9.47 20.07 13.14
C ASP A 146 7.94 20.19 13.11
N ALA A 147 7.39 20.49 11.94
CA ALA A 147 5.95 20.63 11.70
C ALA A 147 5.33 19.36 11.07
N GLY A 148 6.15 18.48 10.48
CA GLY A 148 5.64 17.29 9.79
C GLY A 148 5.43 16.11 10.73
N ASN A 149 4.32 16.18 11.45
CA ASN A 149 3.84 15.13 12.33
C ASN A 149 3.27 13.96 11.52
N ASN A 150 3.55 12.72 11.92
CA ASN A 150 3.01 11.52 11.30
C ASN A 150 1.85 10.94 12.11
N ASP A 151 0.98 10.19 11.43
CA ASP A 151 0.00 9.30 12.05
C ASP A 151 0.45 7.85 11.83
N VAL A 152 0.70 7.16 12.94
CA VAL A 152 1.13 5.78 12.92
C VAL A 152 0.16 4.98 13.77
N SER A 153 -0.75 4.26 13.14
CA SER A 153 -1.85 3.58 13.81
C SER A 153 -1.96 2.13 13.36
N ASN A 154 -2.68 1.30 14.13
CA ASN A 154 -2.99 -0.08 13.74
C ASN A 154 -1.79 -0.99 13.40
N ALA A 155 -0.58 -0.69 13.89
CA ALA A 155 0.56 -1.60 13.76
C ALA A 155 0.38 -2.80 14.71
N THR A 156 0.31 -4.03 14.19
CA THR A 156 -0.04 -5.21 15.00
C THR A 156 1.10 -5.63 15.94
N LEU A 157 2.36 -5.52 15.51
CA LEU A 157 3.54 -5.86 16.31
C LEU A 157 4.16 -4.61 16.96
N LYS A 158 4.89 -3.80 16.18
CA LYS A 158 5.68 -2.66 16.67
C LYS A 158 5.39 -1.39 15.89
N PHE A 159 5.38 -0.25 16.58
CA PHE A 159 5.42 1.06 15.92
C PHE A 159 6.81 1.34 15.40
N VAL A 160 7.82 1.24 16.27
CA VAL A 160 9.23 1.32 15.89
C VAL A 160 9.93 0.06 16.37
N LYS A 161 10.34 -0.77 15.42
CA LYS A 161 11.20 -1.93 15.65
C LYS A 161 12.61 -1.53 15.24
N ALA A 162 13.60 -1.83 16.07
CA ALA A 162 15.01 -1.67 15.70
C ALA A 162 15.79 -2.96 15.94
N LYS A 163 16.72 -3.27 15.03
CA LYS A 163 17.76 -4.29 15.24
C LYS A 163 18.74 -3.83 16.33
N SER A 164 19.56 -4.74 16.87
CA SER A 164 20.58 -4.42 17.87
C SER A 164 21.48 -3.28 17.40
N ARG A 165 21.32 -2.11 18.00
CA ARG A 165 21.95 -0.86 17.57
C ARG A 165 23.43 -0.83 17.95
N LEU A 166 24.29 -0.34 17.06
CA LEU A 166 25.70 -0.11 17.37
C LEU A 166 25.85 1.08 18.34
N ALA A 167 26.83 0.99 19.24
CA ALA A 167 27.19 2.08 20.14
C ALA A 167 27.63 3.32 19.34
N GLY A 168 27.23 4.51 19.79
CA GLY A 168 27.58 5.78 19.13
C GLY A 168 26.63 6.22 18.01
N TYR A 169 25.68 5.38 17.58
CA TYR A 169 24.67 5.78 16.59
C TYR A 169 23.49 6.51 17.24
N PRO A 170 23.00 7.62 16.63
CA PRO A 170 22.00 8.50 17.24
C PRO A 170 20.64 7.82 17.36
N SER A 171 19.95 7.99 18.48
CA SER A 171 18.60 7.45 18.70
C SER A 171 17.63 7.76 17.55
N ILE A 172 16.60 6.93 17.41
CA ILE A 172 15.56 7.13 16.39
C ILE A 172 14.65 8.26 16.88
N ASP A 173 14.69 9.39 16.18
CA ASP A 173 13.85 10.54 16.47
C ASP A 173 12.43 10.26 15.97
N ALA A 174 11.48 10.17 16.89
CA ALA A 174 10.08 9.85 16.62
C ALA A 174 9.12 10.69 17.47
N VAL A 175 9.56 11.87 17.88
CA VAL A 175 8.74 12.77 18.72
C VAL A 175 7.68 13.46 17.87
N LYS A 176 6.63 13.97 18.53
CA LYS A 176 5.50 14.70 17.93
C LYS A 176 4.74 13.92 16.85
N ASN A 177 4.65 12.60 17.01
CA ASN A 177 3.77 11.77 16.19
C ASN A 177 2.50 11.37 16.96
N TYR A 178 1.44 11.10 16.21
CA TYR A 178 0.26 10.41 16.74
C TYR A 178 0.45 8.90 16.53
N TRP A 179 0.34 8.12 17.61
CA TRP A 179 0.61 6.68 17.60
C TRP A 179 -0.68 5.84 17.63
N GLY A 180 -1.79 6.39 17.11
CA GLY A 180 -3.11 5.75 17.15
C GLY A 180 -3.76 5.68 18.54
N THR A 181 -3.08 6.15 19.59
CA THR A 181 -3.55 6.17 20.97
C THR A 181 -2.78 7.20 21.78
N THR A 182 -3.35 7.64 22.91
CA THR A 182 -2.66 8.46 23.92
C THR A 182 -2.15 7.64 25.11
N ASN A 183 -2.43 6.32 25.13
CA ASN A 183 -1.97 5.44 26.20
C ASN A 183 -0.47 5.16 26.06
N THR A 184 0.34 5.82 26.87
CA THR A 184 1.81 5.73 26.86
C THR A 184 2.33 4.34 27.16
N THR A 185 1.61 3.50 27.93
CA THR A 185 1.98 2.11 28.18
C THR A 185 1.86 1.27 26.92
N THR A 186 0.78 1.44 26.15
CA THR A 186 0.58 0.78 24.85
C THR A 186 1.64 1.22 23.84
N ILE A 187 1.94 2.51 23.80
CA ILE A 187 3.00 3.06 22.93
C ILE A 187 4.34 2.47 23.31
N ALA A 188 4.74 2.55 24.58
CA ALA A 188 6.02 2.03 25.07
C ALA A 188 6.20 0.54 24.77
N ALA A 189 5.15 -0.28 24.92
CA ALA A 189 5.20 -1.71 24.59
C ALA A 189 5.48 -1.97 23.09
N LYS A 190 5.10 -1.04 22.22
CA LYS A 190 5.28 -1.10 20.76
C LYS A 190 6.51 -0.34 20.25
N MET A 191 7.27 0.31 21.14
CA MET A 191 8.51 1.00 20.83
C MET A 191 9.74 0.13 21.14
N THR A 192 10.84 0.44 20.47
CA THR A 192 12.18 0.03 20.86
C THR A 192 12.75 1.02 21.88
N SER A 193 13.66 0.58 22.76
CA SER A 193 14.35 1.46 23.72
C SER A 193 15.21 2.54 23.08
N HIS A 194 15.54 2.36 21.80
CA HIS A 194 16.36 3.30 21.01
C HIS A 194 15.54 4.41 20.35
N ALA A 195 14.22 4.41 20.49
CA ALA A 195 13.35 5.43 19.92
C ALA A 195 13.00 6.50 20.96
N VAL A 196 13.18 7.76 20.60
CA VAL A 196 12.70 8.91 21.37
C VAL A 196 11.37 9.34 20.79
N TRP A 197 10.28 9.05 21.51
CA TRP A 197 8.91 9.22 21.00
C TRP A 197 8.08 10.24 21.78
N GLN A 198 8.65 10.90 22.79
CA GLN A 198 7.99 11.95 23.56
C GLN A 198 8.54 13.34 23.23
N PRO A 199 7.68 14.39 23.17
CA PRO A 199 6.23 14.36 23.39
C PRO A 199 5.46 13.64 22.27
N ILE A 200 4.26 13.12 22.57
CA ILE A 200 3.33 12.55 21.57
C ILE A 200 2.25 13.57 21.20
N LEU A 201 1.62 13.37 20.04
CA LEU A 201 0.36 14.05 19.74
C LEU A 201 -0.81 13.30 20.35
N THR A 202 -1.82 14.08 20.77
CA THR A 202 -3.07 13.54 21.33
C THR A 202 -4.16 13.34 20.29
N THR A 203 -4.00 13.93 19.11
CA THR A 203 -4.92 13.84 17.98
C THR A 203 -4.15 13.55 16.71
N ASP A 204 -4.81 12.87 15.78
CA ASP A 204 -4.29 12.62 14.43
C ASP A 204 -4.04 13.95 13.68
N PRO A 205 -2.77 14.28 13.36
CA PRO A 205 -2.38 15.55 12.77
C PRO A 205 -2.77 15.70 11.29
N ILE A 206 -3.13 14.60 10.62
CA ILE A 206 -3.44 14.58 9.19
C ILE A 206 -4.88 14.17 8.90
N SER A 207 -5.72 14.08 9.94
CA SER A 207 -7.16 13.80 9.85
C SER A 207 -7.94 14.76 8.94
N SER A 208 -7.51 16.01 8.83
CA SER A 208 -8.13 17.03 7.98
C SER A 208 -7.58 17.07 6.56
N LEU A 209 -6.52 16.32 6.27
CA LEU A 209 -5.94 16.23 4.93
C LEU A 209 -6.68 15.16 4.12
N SER A 210 -6.94 15.49 2.86
CA SER A 210 -7.38 14.54 1.84
C SER A 210 -6.29 13.50 1.53
N ARG A 211 -6.70 12.36 0.99
CA ARG A 211 -5.76 11.30 0.58
C ARG A 211 -4.97 11.73 -0.67
N PRO A 212 -3.69 11.31 -0.82
CA PRO A 212 -2.87 11.70 -1.98
C PRO A 212 -3.26 11.03 -3.30
N GLY A 213 -3.47 11.84 -4.34
CA GLY A 213 -3.57 11.36 -5.73
C GLY A 213 -4.95 10.86 -6.15
N LEU A 214 -5.05 10.50 -7.44
CA LEU A 214 -6.22 10.17 -8.27
C LEU A 214 -7.10 9.00 -7.77
N GLU A 215 -7.11 8.69 -6.48
CA GLU A 215 -8.23 7.96 -5.87
C GLU A 215 -9.48 8.82 -6.02
N ILE A 216 -10.15 8.71 -7.16
CA ILE A 216 -11.59 8.48 -7.11
C ILE A 216 -11.74 7.11 -6.42
N GLU A 217 -11.45 7.03 -5.11
CA GLU A 217 -12.28 6.24 -4.24
C GLU A 217 -13.66 6.85 -4.47
N GLN A 218 -14.40 6.34 -5.46
CA GLN A 218 -15.85 6.36 -5.35
C GLN A 218 -16.06 5.54 -4.10
N THR A 219 -16.04 6.22 -2.95
CA THR A 219 -16.17 5.64 -1.62
C THR A 219 -17.48 4.91 -1.68
N THR A 220 -17.36 3.62 -1.95
CA THR A 220 -18.50 2.80 -2.22
C THR A 220 -19.06 2.53 -0.85
N THR A 221 -19.99 3.36 -0.40
CA THR A 221 -20.46 3.29 1.00
C THR A 221 -21.18 1.96 1.28
N ARG A 222 -21.54 1.22 0.23
CA ARG A 222 -22.19 -0.09 0.26
C ARG A 222 -21.74 -0.95 -0.91
N ALA A 223 -21.64 -2.25 -0.71
CA ALA A 223 -21.30 -3.17 -1.78
C ALA A 223 -22.34 -3.11 -2.92
N PHE A 224 -21.90 -3.22 -4.16
CA PHE A 224 -22.79 -3.28 -5.33
C PHE A 224 -22.19 -4.10 -6.46
N THR A 225 -23.02 -4.56 -7.40
CA THR A 225 -22.57 -5.03 -8.71
C THR A 225 -23.19 -4.20 -9.83
N ARG A 226 -22.56 -4.20 -11.00
CA ARG A 226 -23.13 -3.67 -12.24
C ARG A 226 -23.42 -4.80 -13.22
N ALA A 227 -24.31 -4.50 -14.17
CA ALA A 227 -24.60 -5.42 -15.26
C ALA A 227 -23.31 -5.79 -16.02
N PRO A 228 -23.10 -7.07 -16.32
CA PRO A 228 -21.91 -7.53 -17.03
C PRO A 228 -21.90 -6.98 -18.46
N TYR A 229 -20.73 -6.61 -18.96
CA TYR A 229 -20.60 -6.09 -20.32
C TYR A 229 -19.29 -6.51 -21.01
N PRO A 230 -19.30 -6.77 -22.33
CA PRO A 230 -20.50 -6.97 -23.15
C PRO A 230 -21.28 -8.22 -22.72
N ASN A 231 -22.59 -8.24 -22.94
CA ASN A 231 -23.41 -9.43 -22.73
C ASN A 231 -24.59 -9.39 -23.73
N PRO A 232 -24.65 -10.30 -24.73
CA PRO A 232 -23.73 -11.43 -24.97
C PRO A 232 -22.27 -11.02 -25.27
N PHE A 233 -21.31 -11.90 -25.00
CA PHE A 233 -19.88 -11.69 -25.26
C PHE A 233 -19.30 -12.76 -26.18
N SER A 234 -18.30 -12.42 -27.01
CA SER A 234 -17.64 -13.34 -27.94
C SER A 234 -16.19 -13.72 -27.59
N GLY A 235 -15.60 -13.04 -26.60
CA GLY A 235 -14.25 -13.31 -26.12
C GLY A 235 -14.20 -13.17 -24.61
N SER A 236 -14.43 -11.96 -24.10
CA SER A 236 -14.47 -11.72 -22.67
C SER A 236 -15.67 -10.89 -22.22
N VAL A 237 -16.05 -11.06 -20.96
CA VAL A 237 -17.05 -10.25 -20.26
C VAL A 237 -16.42 -9.59 -19.05
N HIS A 238 -16.75 -8.32 -18.82
CA HIS A 238 -16.35 -7.56 -17.64
C HIS A 238 -17.44 -7.63 -16.59
N ILE A 239 -17.03 -7.97 -15.38
CA ILE A 239 -17.83 -8.00 -14.17
C ILE A 239 -17.31 -6.88 -13.26
N GLU A 240 -18.09 -5.81 -13.15
CA GLU A 240 -17.73 -4.64 -12.34
C GLU A 240 -18.52 -4.65 -11.02
N PHE A 241 -17.82 -4.44 -9.91
CA PHE A 241 -18.37 -4.52 -8.56
C PHE A 241 -17.70 -3.50 -7.65
N GLY A 242 -18.41 -3.05 -6.63
CA GLY A 242 -17.92 -2.09 -5.65
C GLY A 242 -17.76 -2.73 -4.29
N VAL A 243 -16.59 -2.53 -3.67
CA VAL A 243 -16.22 -3.09 -2.37
C VAL A 243 -16.03 -1.96 -1.36
N PRO A 244 -16.79 -1.90 -0.25
CA PRO A 244 -16.74 -0.75 0.66
C PRO A 244 -15.41 -0.46 1.32
N ASN A 245 -14.70 -1.51 1.71
CA ASN A 245 -13.44 -1.42 2.43
C ASN A 245 -12.65 -2.72 2.26
N THR A 246 -11.34 -2.68 2.56
CA THR A 246 -10.42 -3.81 2.35
C THR A 246 -10.66 -5.01 3.28
N ARG A 247 -11.56 -4.90 4.28
CA ARG A 247 -11.90 -6.00 5.20
C ARG A 247 -12.98 -6.93 4.66
N GLU A 248 -13.70 -6.53 3.62
CA GLU A 248 -14.74 -7.36 3.02
C GLU A 248 -14.13 -8.52 2.24
N THR A 249 -14.74 -9.70 2.37
CA THR A 249 -14.37 -10.86 1.55
C THR A 249 -15.10 -10.82 0.22
N VAL A 250 -14.37 -10.92 -0.89
CA VAL A 250 -14.95 -10.99 -2.25
C VAL A 250 -14.82 -12.41 -2.79
N ASP A 251 -15.93 -12.99 -3.25
CA ASP A 251 -15.98 -14.30 -3.92
C ASP A 251 -16.86 -14.20 -5.16
N ILE A 252 -16.27 -14.36 -6.34
CA ILE A 252 -16.99 -14.39 -7.62
C ILE A 252 -16.84 -15.78 -8.24
N ARG A 253 -17.96 -16.43 -8.53
CA ARG A 253 -17.98 -17.80 -9.07
C ARG A 253 -18.86 -17.89 -10.30
N VAL A 254 -18.36 -18.49 -11.36
CA VAL A 254 -19.08 -18.75 -12.61
C VAL A 254 -19.53 -20.20 -12.63
N PHE A 255 -20.76 -20.44 -13.05
CA PHE A 255 -21.41 -21.74 -13.13
C PHE A 255 -22.04 -21.94 -14.51
N ASP A 256 -22.05 -23.18 -14.99
CA ASP A 256 -22.91 -23.55 -16.11
C ASP A 256 -24.36 -23.78 -15.68
N ILE A 257 -25.25 -24.05 -16.64
CA ILE A 257 -26.67 -24.26 -16.39
C ILE A 257 -26.98 -25.48 -15.50
N SER A 258 -26.04 -26.42 -15.39
CA SER A 258 -26.18 -27.58 -14.49
C SER A 258 -25.78 -27.27 -13.05
N GLY A 259 -25.24 -26.07 -12.80
CA GLY A 259 -24.71 -25.65 -11.51
C GLY A 259 -23.27 -26.10 -11.27
N ARG A 260 -22.58 -26.64 -12.29
CA ARG A 260 -21.16 -26.97 -12.18
C ARG A 260 -20.34 -25.68 -12.15
N LEU A 261 -19.41 -25.58 -11.18
CA LEU A 261 -18.45 -24.49 -11.08
C LEU A 261 -17.50 -24.54 -12.28
N ILE A 262 -17.39 -23.42 -12.98
CA ILE A 262 -16.57 -23.24 -14.18
C ILE A 262 -15.33 -22.42 -13.88
N GLN A 263 -15.47 -21.31 -13.14
CA GLN A 263 -14.39 -20.38 -12.85
C GLN A 263 -14.62 -19.72 -11.48
N GLU A 264 -13.55 -19.34 -10.79
CA GLU A 264 -13.60 -18.65 -9.49
C GLU A 264 -12.59 -17.51 -9.45
N TYR A 265 -12.99 -16.40 -8.85
CA TYR A 265 -12.16 -15.23 -8.60
C TYR A 265 -12.45 -14.68 -7.21
N ALA A 266 -11.49 -14.83 -6.30
CA ALA A 266 -11.60 -14.44 -4.90
C ALA A 266 -10.44 -13.51 -4.50
N PRO A 267 -10.45 -12.24 -4.93
CA PRO A 267 -9.39 -11.29 -4.61
C PRO A 267 -9.41 -10.94 -3.12
N ARG A 268 -8.23 -10.66 -2.55
CA ARG A 268 -8.07 -10.26 -1.16
C ARG A 268 -7.66 -8.80 -1.07
N GLY A 269 -8.09 -8.11 0.00
CA GLY A 269 -7.66 -6.74 0.30
C GLY A 269 -8.13 -5.68 -0.70
N VAL A 270 -9.09 -5.97 -1.58
CA VAL A 270 -9.60 -5.01 -2.55
C VAL A 270 -10.65 -4.08 -1.95
N SER A 271 -10.67 -2.81 -2.37
CA SER A 271 -11.69 -1.82 -2.02
C SER A 271 -12.00 -0.90 -3.21
N GLY A 272 -13.10 -0.15 -3.14
CA GLY A 272 -13.54 0.72 -4.24
C GLY A 272 -14.15 -0.04 -5.41
N ILE A 273 -14.15 0.57 -6.60
CA ILE A 273 -14.67 -0.05 -7.82
C ILE A 273 -13.62 -0.99 -8.40
N GLN A 274 -14.00 -2.24 -8.55
CA GLN A 274 -13.19 -3.33 -9.04
C GLN A 274 -13.79 -3.90 -10.32
N ARG A 275 -12.94 -4.46 -11.17
CA ARG A 275 -13.35 -5.13 -12.40
C ARG A 275 -12.62 -6.45 -12.53
N TRP A 276 -13.38 -7.52 -12.68
CA TRP A 276 -12.87 -8.82 -13.10
C TRP A 276 -13.27 -9.09 -14.55
N THR A 277 -12.37 -9.69 -15.33
CA THR A 277 -12.64 -10.06 -16.72
C THR A 277 -12.59 -11.58 -16.83
N TRP A 278 -13.70 -12.16 -17.27
CA TRP A 278 -13.76 -13.58 -17.61
C TRP A 278 -13.69 -13.74 -19.12
N ASP A 279 -12.73 -14.51 -19.59
CA ASP A 279 -12.39 -14.76 -21.00
C ASP A 279 -13.05 -16.03 -21.57
N GLY A 280 -14.03 -16.59 -20.85
CA GLY A 280 -14.72 -17.79 -21.32
C GLY A 280 -13.90 -19.08 -21.15
N THR A 281 -12.96 -19.12 -20.20
CA THR A 281 -12.26 -20.36 -19.85
C THR A 281 -12.73 -20.95 -18.51
N ASP A 282 -12.51 -22.25 -18.33
CA ASP A 282 -12.66 -22.92 -17.03
C ASP A 282 -11.42 -22.75 -16.13
N MET A 283 -11.48 -23.31 -14.92
CA MET A 283 -10.38 -23.32 -13.94
C MET A 283 -9.09 -23.96 -14.46
N ASP A 284 -9.17 -24.84 -15.46
CA ASP A 284 -8.02 -25.49 -16.09
C ASP A 284 -7.48 -24.65 -17.28
N GLY A 285 -8.04 -23.47 -17.54
CA GLY A 285 -7.68 -22.59 -18.65
C GLY A 285 -8.19 -23.06 -20.00
N ARG A 286 -9.18 -23.96 -20.05
CA ARG A 286 -9.77 -24.46 -21.31
C ARG A 286 -10.99 -23.65 -21.70
N ASP A 287 -11.15 -23.37 -22.98
CA ASP A 287 -12.34 -22.71 -23.52
C ASP A 287 -13.61 -23.50 -23.17
N VAL A 288 -14.60 -22.78 -22.64
CA VAL A 288 -15.93 -23.35 -22.44
C VAL A 288 -16.78 -23.24 -23.71
N ALA A 289 -17.85 -24.03 -23.77
CA ALA A 289 -18.75 -24.02 -24.91
C ALA A 289 -19.56 -22.71 -24.97
N ALA A 290 -19.94 -22.26 -26.18
CA ALA A 290 -20.93 -21.19 -26.31
C ALA A 290 -22.22 -21.61 -25.58
N GLY A 291 -22.83 -20.68 -24.85
CA GLY A 291 -23.97 -21.01 -24.00
C GLY A 291 -24.27 -19.98 -22.93
N VAL A 292 -25.22 -20.34 -22.08
CA VAL A 292 -25.63 -19.52 -20.93
C VAL A 292 -24.87 -19.97 -19.70
N TYR A 293 -24.28 -18.99 -19.01
CA TYR A 293 -23.61 -19.15 -17.73
C TYR A 293 -24.20 -18.19 -16.70
N TYR A 294 -24.04 -18.55 -15.44
CA TYR A 294 -24.41 -17.71 -14.32
C TYR A 294 -23.17 -17.39 -13.51
N TYR A 295 -22.99 -16.14 -13.11
CA TYR A 295 -21.99 -15.82 -12.10
C TYR A 295 -22.65 -15.31 -10.84
N ARG A 296 -22.05 -15.65 -9.71
CA ARG A 296 -22.43 -15.18 -8.38
C ARG A 296 -21.33 -14.29 -7.84
N VAL A 297 -21.69 -13.13 -7.32
CA VAL A 297 -20.79 -12.22 -6.60
C VAL A 297 -21.24 -12.20 -5.15
N THR A 298 -20.30 -12.48 -4.25
CA THR A 298 -20.48 -12.38 -2.80
C THR A 298 -19.47 -11.36 -2.27
N ILE A 299 -19.93 -10.32 -1.56
CA ILE A 299 -19.08 -9.30 -0.92
C ILE A 299 -19.51 -9.18 0.54
N GLY A 300 -18.64 -9.61 1.45
CA GLY A 300 -18.91 -9.63 2.88
C GLY A 300 -20.17 -10.42 3.23
N SER A 301 -20.84 -10.00 4.31
CA SER A 301 -22.18 -10.49 4.67
C SER A 301 -23.31 -9.78 3.91
N ASP A 302 -23.00 -8.68 3.23
CA ASP A 302 -23.99 -7.67 2.88
C ASP A 302 -24.51 -7.81 1.44
N LEU A 303 -23.73 -8.43 0.56
CA LEU A 303 -24.10 -8.58 -0.85
C LEU A 303 -23.89 -10.01 -1.34
N GLN A 304 -24.96 -10.60 -1.87
CA GLN A 304 -24.91 -11.81 -2.67
C GLN A 304 -25.86 -11.67 -3.86
N GLU A 305 -25.30 -11.54 -5.06
CA GLU A 305 -26.07 -11.38 -6.30
C GLU A 305 -25.69 -12.45 -7.31
N THR A 306 -26.64 -12.84 -8.17
CA THR A 306 -26.42 -13.79 -9.26
C THR A 306 -26.92 -13.19 -10.56
N HIS A 307 -26.07 -13.24 -11.59
CA HIS A 307 -26.30 -12.63 -12.89
C HIS A 307 -26.10 -13.65 -14.00
N LYS A 308 -26.78 -13.44 -15.12
CA LYS A 308 -26.69 -14.30 -16.31
C LYS A 308 -25.78 -13.67 -17.35
N VAL A 309 -24.87 -14.44 -17.92
CA VAL A 309 -24.04 -14.05 -19.07
C VAL A 309 -24.20 -15.07 -20.21
N VAL A 310 -24.10 -14.58 -21.44
CA VAL A 310 -24.25 -15.39 -22.65
C VAL A 310 -22.96 -15.33 -23.44
N LEU A 311 -22.26 -16.45 -23.54
CA LEU A 311 -21.09 -16.60 -24.40
C LEU A 311 -21.56 -17.01 -25.80
N VAL A 312 -21.23 -16.19 -26.79
CA VAL A 312 -21.31 -16.52 -28.21
C VAL A 312 -19.89 -16.76 -28.72
N LYS A 313 -19.71 -17.47 -29.83
CA LYS A 313 -18.39 -17.62 -30.49
C LYS A 313 -18.37 -16.80 -31.76
#